data_AF-A0AA97FQG8-F1
#
_entry.id   AF-A0AA97FQG8-F1
#
_cell.length_a   1.000
_cell.length_b   1.000
_cell.length_c   1.000
_cell.angle_alpha   90.00
_cell.angle_beta   90.00
_cell.angle_gamma   90.00
#
_symmetry.space_group_name_H-M   'P 1'
#
loop_
_entity.id
_entity.type
_entity.pdbx_description
1 polymer ?
#
loop_
_entity_poly.entity_id
_entity_poly.type
_entity_poly.pdbx_seq_one_letter_code
_entity_poly.pdbx_strand_id
1 'polypeptide(L)'
;MRSKLETPFAIFTLITAVNHFAGETYYHVTLGQPLPAYIVDLIAISLMLLGSVYSLKDRTGSAAGWLAAAWGFALCLNYRSFFGRYERLSQEIANSNGEPDIVIKILGVTLTIAAISFIFSMYLASPQRNR
;
A
#
# COMPACT_ATOMS: atom_id res chain seq x y z
N MET A 1 -6.00 17.63 18.83
CA MET A 1 -4.56 17.91 18.98
C MET A 1 -3.74 17.12 17.95
N ARG A 2 -3.01 17.88 17.14
CA ARG A 2 -2.08 17.46 16.08
C ARG A 2 -1.11 16.37 16.56
N SER A 3 -1.07 15.23 15.87
CA SER A 3 0.04 14.29 16.04
C SER A 3 1.26 14.82 15.27
N LYS A 4 2.39 15.03 15.93
CA LYS A 4 3.66 15.37 15.25
C LYS A 4 4.10 14.28 14.26
N LEU A 5 3.50 13.09 14.35
CA LEU A 5 3.85 11.92 13.55
C LEU A 5 3.09 11.84 12.21
N GLU A 6 2.08 12.68 11.98
CA GLU A 6 1.30 12.64 10.74
C GLU A 6 2.14 13.11 9.54
N THR A 7 2.88 14.21 9.66
CA THR A 7 3.76 14.73 8.60
C THR A 7 4.83 13.73 8.15
N PRO A 8 5.65 13.14 9.04
CA PRO A 8 6.63 12.14 8.60
C PRO A 8 5.97 10.90 8.00
N PHE A 9 4.79 10.50 8.48
CA PHE A 9 4.05 9.38 7.91
C PHE A 9 3.46 9.68 6.53
N ALA A 10 2.98 10.91 6.29
CA ALA A 10 2.56 11.36 4.97
C ALA A 10 3.73 11.41 3.98
N ILE A 11 4.92 11.85 4.41
CA ILE A 11 6.14 11.81 3.59
C ILE A 11 6.52 10.36 3.27
N PHE A 12 6.49 9.47 4.26
CA PHE A 12 6.73 8.04 4.04
C PHE A 12 5.75 7.43 3.03
N THR A 13 4.46 7.78 3.15
CA THR A 13 3.41 7.34 2.22
C THR A 13 3.67 7.85 0.80
N LEU A 14 4.09 9.11 0.66
CA LEU A 14 4.45 9.71 -0.62
C LEU A 14 5.63 9.01 -1.28
N ILE A 15 6.72 8.76 -0.53
CA ILE A 15 7.90 8.04 -1.02
C ILE A 15 7.50 6.62 -1.46
N THR A 16 6.68 5.95 -0.66
CA THR A 16 6.19 4.60 -0.99
C THR A 16 5.38 4.60 -2.27
N ALA A 17 4.49 5.59 -2.46
CA ALA A 17 3.68 5.72 -3.68
C ALA A 17 4.54 5.91 -4.93
N VAL A 18 5.59 6.74 -4.86
CA VAL A 18 6.52 6.97 -5.98
C VAL A 18 7.30 5.70 -6.32
N ASN A 19 7.83 5.00 -5.32
CA ASN A 19 8.53 3.73 -5.54
C ASN A 19 7.60 2.65 -6.11
N HIS A 20 6.36 2.57 -5.61
CA HIS A 20 5.36 1.64 -6.11
C HIS A 20 5.01 1.94 -7.57
N PHE A 21 4.80 3.20 -7.92
CA PHE A 21 4.56 3.63 -9.31
C PHE A 21 5.72 3.27 -10.24
N ALA A 22 6.96 3.55 -9.83
CA ALA A 22 8.14 3.22 -10.62
C ALA A 22 8.27 1.70 -10.82
N GLY A 23 8.06 0.91 -9.76
CA GLY A 23 8.11 -0.55 -9.79
C GLY A 23 7.05 -1.16 -10.70
N GLU A 24 5.79 -0.77 -10.54
CA GLU A 24 4.68 -1.30 -11.35
C GLU A 24 4.78 -0.87 -12.80
N THR A 25 5.19 0.38 -13.06
CA THR A 25 5.39 0.85 -14.45
C THR A 25 6.52 0.10 -15.13
N TYR A 26 7.63 -0.15 -14.42
CA TYR A 26 8.71 -0.98 -14.93
C TYR A 26 8.24 -2.40 -15.22
N TYR A 27 7.50 -3.02 -14.29
CA TYR A 27 6.98 -4.38 -14.44
C TYR A 27 5.98 -4.49 -15.61
N HIS A 28 5.07 -3.53 -15.76
CA HIS A 28 4.12 -3.49 -16.87
C HIS A 28 4.81 -3.36 -18.23
N VAL A 29 5.79 -2.45 -18.36
CA VAL A 29 6.51 -2.21 -19.61
C VAL A 29 7.44 -3.37 -19.99
N THR A 30 8.12 -3.99 -19.02
CA THR A 30 9.15 -5.00 -19.29
C THR A 30 8.63 -6.43 -19.30
N LEU A 31 7.67 -6.75 -18.42
CA LEU A 31 7.20 -8.12 -18.19
C LEU A 31 5.74 -8.33 -18.62
N GLY A 32 5.09 -7.31 -19.17
CA GLY A 32 3.79 -7.44 -19.83
C GLY A 32 2.63 -7.73 -18.88
N GLN A 33 2.63 -7.09 -17.70
CA GLN A 33 1.55 -7.22 -16.72
C GLN A 33 0.17 -6.97 -17.35
N PRO A 34 -0.85 -7.77 -17.04
CA PRO A 34 -2.21 -7.54 -17.52
C PRO A 34 -2.71 -6.15 -17.13
N LEU A 35 -3.27 -5.42 -18.10
CA LEU A 35 -3.79 -4.06 -17.89
C LEU A 35 -4.74 -3.94 -16.69
N PRO A 36 -5.68 -4.89 -16.42
CA PRO A 36 -6.54 -4.78 -15.26
C PRO A 36 -5.79 -4.79 -13.93
N ALA A 37 -4.71 -5.58 -13.81
CA ALA A 37 -3.90 -5.60 -12.58
C ALA A 37 -3.20 -4.25 -12.39
N TYR A 38 -2.56 -3.74 -13.45
CA TYR A 38 -1.88 -2.45 -13.43
C TYR A 38 -2.82 -1.28 -13.09
N ILE A 39 -4.07 -1.28 -13.59
CA ILE A 39 -5.07 -0.26 -13.23
C ILE A 39 -5.36 -0.26 -11.73
N VAL A 40 -5.50 -1.45 -11.12
CA VAL A 40 -5.76 -1.55 -9.67
C VAL A 40 -4.58 -0.99 -8.87
N ASP A 41 -3.34 -1.25 -9.32
CA ASP A 41 -2.15 -0.70 -8.68
C ASP A 41 -2.07 0.83 -8.84
N LEU A 42 -2.42 1.37 -10.02
CA LEU A 42 -2.54 2.82 -10.24
C LEU A 42 -3.60 3.49 -9.35
N ILE A 43 -4.71 2.80 -9.06
CA ILE A 43 -5.72 3.29 -8.10
C ILE A 43 -5.10 3.38 -6.70
N ALA A 44 -4.36 2.36 -6.27
CA ALA A 44 -3.67 2.38 -4.97
C ALA A 44 -2.68 3.53 -4.86
N ILE A 45 -1.85 3.70 -5.89
CA ILE A 45 -0.87 4.79 -6.00
C ILE A 45 -1.58 6.14 -5.93
N SER A 46 -2.68 6.30 -6.68
CA SER A 46 -3.46 7.55 -6.68
C SER A 46 -4.01 7.89 -5.30
N LEU A 47 -4.56 6.89 -4.58
CA LEU A 47 -5.04 7.08 -3.20
C LEU A 47 -3.91 7.46 -2.25
N MET A 48 -2.74 6.82 -2.36
CA MET A 48 -1.58 7.15 -1.54
C MET A 48 -1.06 8.56 -1.82
N LEU A 49 -1.01 8.98 -3.09
CA LEU A 49 -0.63 10.34 -3.48
C LEU A 49 -1.62 11.37 -2.94
N LEU A 50 -2.92 11.15 -3.14
CA LEU A 50 -3.96 12.04 -2.64
C LEU A 50 -3.91 12.15 -1.11
N GLY A 51 -3.87 11.02 -0.39
CA GLY A 51 -3.79 11.02 1.07
C GLY A 51 -2.55 11.74 1.59
N SER A 52 -1.41 11.56 0.93
CA SER A 52 -0.17 12.26 1.30
C SER A 52 -0.28 13.76 1.03
N VAL A 53 -0.76 14.18 -0.14
CA VAL A 53 -0.90 15.59 -0.51
C VAL A 53 -1.91 16.30 0.39
N TYR A 54 -3.07 15.69 0.65
CA TYR A 54 -4.07 16.27 1.56
C TYR A 54 -3.54 16.37 2.99
N SER A 55 -2.83 15.35 3.50
CA SER A 55 -2.22 15.42 4.84
C SER A 55 -1.08 16.44 4.96
N LEU A 56 -0.33 16.68 3.87
CA LEU A 56 0.72 17.69 3.84
C LEU A 56 0.18 19.11 3.68
N LYS A 57 -0.85 19.29 2.84
CA LYS A 57 -1.44 20.61 2.51
C LYS A 57 -2.45 21.06 3.54
N ASP A 58 -3.33 20.17 3.97
CA ASP A 58 -4.49 20.49 4.81
C ASP A 58 -4.38 19.75 6.15
N ARG A 59 -4.18 20.51 7.23
CA ARG A 59 -3.85 19.95 8.56
C ARG A 59 -5.10 19.68 9.41
N THR A 60 -6.17 19.23 8.76
CA THR A 60 -7.42 18.89 9.44
C THR A 60 -7.41 17.41 9.82
N GLY A 61 -8.09 17.04 10.91
CA GLY A 61 -8.17 15.63 11.34
C GLY A 61 -8.76 14.68 10.28
N SER A 62 -9.46 15.22 9.27
CA SER A 62 -9.97 14.45 8.13
C SER A 62 -8.86 13.96 7.18
N ALA A 63 -7.67 14.56 7.20
CA ALA A 63 -6.58 14.19 6.30
C ALA A 63 -5.91 12.86 6.69
N ALA A 64 -5.86 12.55 7.98
CA ALA A 64 -5.44 11.24 8.47
C ALA A 64 -6.38 10.11 8.00
N GLY A 65 -7.68 10.40 7.83
CA GLY A 65 -8.65 9.46 7.25
C GLY A 65 -8.33 9.09 5.80
N TRP A 66 -7.79 10.02 5.01
CA TRP A 66 -7.34 9.73 3.64
C TRP A 66 -6.13 8.81 3.61
N LEU A 67 -5.18 8.99 4.54
CA LEU A 67 -4.06 8.06 4.70
C LEU A 67 -4.55 6.67 5.10
N ALA A 68 -5.57 6.57 5.94
CA ALA A 68 -6.19 5.30 6.32
C ALA A 68 -6.89 4.60 5.15
N ALA A 69 -7.63 5.36 4.32
CA ALA A 69 -8.23 4.82 3.11
C ALA A 69 -7.15 4.27 2.15
N ALA A 70 -6.05 5.02 1.95
CA ALA A 70 -4.96 4.63 1.07
C ALA A 70 -4.25 3.35 1.54
N TRP A 71 -3.84 3.30 2.81
CA TRP A 71 -3.17 2.13 3.37
C TRP A 71 -4.10 0.93 3.53
N GLY A 72 -5.39 1.15 3.77
CA GLY A 72 -6.39 0.09 3.80
C GLY A 72 -6.57 -0.56 2.42
N PHE A 73 -6.63 0.24 1.36
CA PHE A 73 -6.66 -0.27 0.00
C PHE A 73 -5.38 -1.04 -0.35
N ALA A 74 -4.21 -0.48 -0.03
CA ALA A 74 -2.92 -1.13 -0.25
C ALA A 74 -2.78 -2.45 0.54
N LEU A 75 -3.34 -2.53 1.74
CA LEU A 75 -3.38 -3.75 2.55
C LEU A 75 -4.20 -4.85 1.85
N CYS A 76 -5.39 -4.51 1.34
CA CYS A 76 -6.22 -5.47 0.61
C CYS A 76 -5.52 -6.00 -0.64
N LEU A 77 -4.81 -5.15 -1.38
CA LEU A 77 -4.03 -5.57 -2.55
C LEU A 77 -2.88 -6.49 -2.16
N ASN A 78 -2.08 -6.11 -1.17
CA ASN A 78 -0.99 -6.95 -0.68
C ASN A 78 -1.49 -8.29 -0.15
N TYR A 79 -2.65 -8.30 0.53
CA TYR A 79 -3.28 -9.51 1.03
C TYR A 79 -3.62 -10.45 -0.12
N ARG A 80 -4.32 -9.95 -1.15
CA ARG A 80 -4.68 -10.75 -2.32
C ARG A 80 -3.44 -11.26 -3.07
N SER A 81 -2.43 -10.41 -3.25
CA SER A 81 -1.20 -10.75 -3.96
C SER A 81 -0.34 -11.78 -3.22
N PHE A 82 -0.28 -11.70 -1.89
CA PHE A 82 0.46 -12.66 -1.06
C PHE A 82 -0.28 -14.00 -0.96
N PHE A 83 -1.52 -14.00 -0.48
CA PHE A 83 -2.27 -15.26 -0.26
C PHE A 83 -2.61 -15.98 -1.56
N GLY A 84 -2.85 -15.24 -2.66
CA GLY A 84 -3.05 -15.86 -3.97
C GLY A 84 -1.81 -16.61 -4.49
N ARG A 85 -0.60 -16.17 -4.11
CA ARG A 85 0.65 -16.87 -4.46
C ARG A 85 1.00 -17.96 -3.46
N TYR A 86 0.76 -17.72 -2.17
CA TYR A 86 0.96 -18.70 -1.13
C TYR A 86 0.08 -19.95 -1.35
N GLU A 87 -1.19 -19.78 -1.74
CA GLU A 87 -2.08 -20.88 -2.08
C GLU A 87 -1.53 -21.73 -3.23
N ARG A 88 -1.08 -21.09 -4.33
CA ARG A 88 -0.47 -21.78 -5.47
C ARG A 88 0.80 -22.54 -5.10
N LEU A 89 1.62 -21.98 -4.21
CA LEU A 89 2.80 -22.66 -3.67
C LEU A 89 2.39 -23.89 -2.84
N SER A 90 1.39 -23.75 -1.98
CA SER A 90 0.91 -24.83 -1.10
C SER A 90 0.27 -26.00 -1.85
N GLN A 91 -0.26 -25.76 -3.04
CA GLN A 91 -0.87 -26.78 -3.90
C GLN A 91 0.16 -27.52 -4.77
N GLU A 92 1.46 -27.27 -4.60
CA GLU A 92 2.54 -27.78 -5.47
C GLU A 92 2.32 -27.50 -6.97
N ILE A 93 1.47 -26.53 -7.32
CA ILE A 93 1.32 -25.99 -8.69
C ILE A 93 2.54 -25.10 -9.01
N ALA A 94 3.66 -25.31 -8.31
CA ALA A 94 4.85 -24.51 -8.38
C ALA A 94 5.42 -24.57 -9.80
N ASN A 95 5.36 -23.39 -10.43
CA ASN A 95 6.17 -22.97 -11.56
C ASN A 95 5.77 -23.48 -12.95
N SER A 96 4.66 -22.97 -13.48
CA SER A 96 4.58 -22.83 -14.94
C SER A 96 5.49 -21.71 -15.48
N ASN A 97 5.91 -20.74 -14.63
CA ASN A 97 6.71 -19.57 -15.05
C ASN A 97 7.96 -19.24 -14.20
N GLY A 98 8.37 -20.08 -13.25
CA GLY A 98 9.60 -19.84 -12.47
C GLY A 98 9.61 -18.56 -11.62
N GLU A 99 8.48 -18.16 -11.02
CA GLU A 99 8.47 -17.03 -10.07
C GLU A 99 9.39 -17.38 -8.89
N PRO A 100 10.43 -16.57 -8.60
CA PRO A 100 11.40 -16.94 -7.58
C PRO A 100 10.80 -16.79 -6.18
N ASP A 101 11.07 -17.75 -5.27
CA ASP A 101 10.66 -17.78 -3.85
C ASP A 101 10.84 -16.45 -3.11
N ILE A 102 11.80 -15.64 -3.58
CA ILE A 102 12.06 -14.30 -3.06
C ILE A 102 10.86 -13.36 -3.18
N VAL A 103 10.02 -13.50 -4.22
CA VAL A 103 8.85 -12.64 -4.45
C VAL A 103 7.80 -12.82 -3.35
N ILE A 104 7.53 -14.06 -2.95
CA ILE A 104 6.59 -14.36 -1.87
C ILE A 104 7.10 -13.78 -0.54
N LYS A 105 8.41 -13.87 -0.28
CA LYS A 105 9.03 -13.27 0.91
C LYS A 105 8.89 -11.75 0.91
N ILE A 106 9.17 -11.10 -0.22
CA ILE A 106 9.02 -9.64 -0.37
C ILE A 106 7.55 -9.25 -0.13
N LEU A 107 6.61 -9.97 -0.74
CA LEU A 107 5.16 -9.72 -0.56
C LEU A 107 4.71 -9.90 0.90
N GLY A 108 5.28 -10.85 1.63
CA GLY A 108 5.00 -11.02 3.06
C GLY A 108 5.48 -9.82 3.90
N VAL A 109 6.66 -9.29 3.57
CA VAL A 109 7.19 -8.08 4.22
C VAL A 109 6.34 -6.86 3.87
N THR A 110 5.99 -6.64 2.60
CA THR A 110 5.16 -5.50 2.19
C THR A 110 3.76 -5.58 2.77
N LEU A 111 3.18 -6.77 2.88
CA LEU A 111 1.91 -6.99 3.58
C LEU A 111 1.98 -6.55 5.04
N THR A 112 3.05 -6.92 5.74
CA THR A 112 3.26 -6.54 7.14
C THR A 112 3.41 -5.03 7.29
N ILE A 113 4.18 -4.39 6.40
CA ILE A 113 4.34 -2.93 6.36
C ILE A 113 2.98 -2.25 6.10
N ALA A 114 2.19 -2.76 5.15
CA ALA A 114 0.87 -2.22 4.84
C ALA A 114 -0.09 -2.34 6.04
N ALA A 115 -0.06 -3.48 6.74
CA ALA A 115 -0.89 -3.70 7.93
C ALA A 115 -0.54 -2.74 9.07
N ILE A 116 0.75 -2.59 9.38
CA ILE A 116 1.22 -1.66 10.42
C ILE A 116 0.85 -0.22 10.04
N SER A 117 1.08 0.16 8.78
CA SER A 117 0.78 1.50 8.27
C SER A 117 -0.72 1.80 8.31
N PHE A 118 -1.55 0.81 7.98
CA PHE A 118 -3.00 0.94 8.08
C PHE A 118 -3.46 1.13 9.53
N ILE A 119 -3.00 0.29 10.47
CA ILE A 119 -3.33 0.45 11.90
C ILE A 119 -2.88 1.82 12.42
N PHE A 120 -1.67 2.23 12.06
CA PHE A 120 -1.14 3.53 12.45
C PHE A 120 -1.96 4.69 11.90
N SER A 121 -2.36 4.62 10.63
CA SER A 121 -3.21 5.63 10.00
C SER A 121 -4.61 5.70 10.62
N MET A 122 -5.20 4.55 11.01
CA MET A 122 -6.46 4.51 11.76
C MET A 122 -6.33 5.14 13.15
N TYR A 123 -5.21 4.88 13.84
CA TYR A 123 -4.92 5.51 15.12
C TYR A 123 -4.82 7.04 14.97
N LEU A 124 -4.16 7.53 13.94
CA LEU A 124 -4.09 8.97 13.64
C LEU A 124 -5.45 9.57 13.26
N ALA A 125 -6.29 8.82 12.55
CA ALA A 125 -7.63 9.25 12.13
C ALA A 125 -8.68 9.19 13.25
N SER A 126 -8.38 8.56 14.38
CA SER A 126 -9.33 8.39 15.47
C SER A 126 -9.70 9.74 16.10
N PRO A 127 -10.99 10.04 16.29
CA PRO A 127 -11.41 11.32 16.85
C PRO A 127 -10.87 11.47 18.27
N GLN A 128 -10.02 12.47 18.48
CA GLN A 128 -9.58 12.84 19.81
C GLN A 128 -10.77 13.45 20.55
N ARG A 129 -11.39 12.64 21.39
CA ARG A 129 -12.43 13.07 22.31
C ARG A 129 -11.81 14.07 23.29
N ASN A 130 -11.95 15.37 23.00
CA ASN A 130 -11.74 16.42 23.99
C ASN A 130 -12.66 16.10 25.17
N ARG A 131 -12.07 15.62 26.27
CA ARG A 131 -12.68 15.70 27.60
C ARG A 131 -12.29 17.03 28.20
#